data_AF-A0A920UX78-F1
#
_entry.id   AF-A0A920UX78-F1
#
_cell.length_a   1.000
_cell.length_b   1.000
_cell.length_c   1.000
_cell.angle_alpha   90.00
_cell.angle_beta   90.00
_cell.angle_gamma   90.00
#
_symmetry.space_group_name_H-M   'P 1'
#
loop_
_entity.id
_entity.type
_entity.pdbx_description
1 polymer ?
#
loop_
_entity_poly.entity_id
_entity_poly.type
_entity_poly.pdbx_seq_one_letter_code
_entity_poly.pdbx_strand_id
1 'polypeptide(L)'
;MKQNSFISLDFVERTDDEMITRSAEFLQLIQQRRSVRDYSAREIPRQVIENAIRAAGSAPSGANMQPWHFVVVTDSAVRARIRDAAEQEEHEFYNHRASAEWLEALAPLGTDESKPFLEPLRV
;
A
#
# COMPACT_ATOMS: atom_id res chain seq x y z
N MET A 1 -3.60 28.89 -32.80
CA MET A 1 -4.05 27.58 -33.33
C MET A 1 -3.62 26.52 -32.34
N LYS A 2 -4.54 25.76 -31.72
CA LYS A 2 -4.14 24.63 -30.86
C LYS A 2 -3.59 23.53 -31.77
N GLN A 3 -2.29 23.29 -31.69
CA GLN A 3 -1.68 22.13 -32.34
C GLN A 3 -2.38 20.89 -31.79
N ASN A 4 -2.96 20.08 -32.67
CA ASN A 4 -3.67 18.88 -32.28
C ASN A 4 -2.63 17.84 -31.84
N SER A 5 -2.29 17.82 -30.56
CA SER A 5 -1.17 17.06 -29.97
C SER A 5 -1.56 15.64 -29.53
N PHE A 6 -2.71 15.13 -29.98
CA PHE A 6 -3.11 13.76 -29.68
C PHE A 6 -2.27 12.78 -30.50
N ILE A 7 -1.83 11.71 -29.84
CA ILE A 7 -1.11 10.60 -30.47
C ILE A 7 -2.03 9.37 -30.58
N SER A 8 -1.77 8.50 -31.55
CA SER A 8 -2.45 7.20 -31.64
C SER A 8 -2.15 6.36 -30.39
N LEU A 9 -3.17 5.70 -29.85
CA LEU A 9 -2.99 4.71 -28.79
C LEU A 9 -2.38 3.45 -29.39
N ASP A 10 -1.25 3.01 -28.83
CA ASP A 10 -0.68 1.69 -29.13
C ASP A 10 -1.42 0.63 -28.33
N PHE A 11 -2.50 0.10 -28.91
CA PHE A 11 -3.36 -0.91 -28.31
C PHE A 11 -3.18 -2.25 -29.03
N VAL A 12 -2.85 -3.28 -28.24
CA VAL A 12 -2.76 -4.66 -28.72
C VAL A 12 -4.03 -5.40 -28.31
N GLU A 13 -4.88 -5.67 -29.30
CA GLU A 13 -6.05 -6.52 -29.14
C GLU A 13 -5.63 -7.97 -28.87
N ARG A 14 -6.39 -8.66 -28.02
CA ARG A 14 -6.14 -10.04 -27.60
C ARG A 14 -7.35 -10.89 -27.91
N THR A 15 -7.11 -12.19 -28.10
CA THR A 15 -8.21 -13.15 -28.25
C THR A 15 -8.97 -13.31 -26.93
N ASP A 16 -10.25 -13.67 -27.01
CA ASP A 16 -11.08 -13.92 -25.83
C ASP A 16 -10.44 -14.97 -24.89
N ASP A 17 -9.89 -16.06 -25.45
CA ASP A 17 -9.23 -17.12 -24.68
C ASP A 17 -7.99 -16.59 -23.93
N GLU A 18 -7.19 -15.72 -24.55
CA GLU A 18 -6.04 -15.09 -23.90
C GLU A 18 -6.50 -14.15 -22.78
N MET A 19 -7.55 -13.34 -23.02
CA MET A 19 -8.11 -12.43 -22.02
C MET A 19 -8.66 -13.18 -20.80
N ILE A 20 -9.39 -14.27 -21.03
CA ILE A 20 -9.91 -15.14 -19.98
C ILE A 20 -8.77 -15.74 -19.16
N THR A 21 -7.75 -16.29 -19.83
CA THR A 21 -6.61 -16.91 -19.15
C THR A 21 -5.84 -15.91 -18.28
N ARG A 22 -5.46 -14.76 -18.84
CA ARG A 22 -4.66 -13.74 -18.13
C ARG A 22 -5.42 -13.13 -16.95
N SER A 23 -6.73 -12.89 -17.11
CA SER A 23 -7.55 -12.35 -16.03
C SER A 23 -7.72 -13.35 -14.88
N ALA A 24 -7.84 -14.65 -15.19
CA ALA A 24 -7.90 -15.71 -14.18
C ALA A 24 -6.58 -15.83 -13.39
N GLU A 25 -5.44 -15.81 -14.08
CA GLU A 25 -4.11 -15.83 -13.43
C GLU A 25 -3.90 -14.61 -12.51
N PHE A 26 -4.26 -13.43 -13.00
CA PHE A 26 -4.15 -12.21 -12.19
C PHE A 26 -5.07 -12.23 -10.98
N LEU A 27 -6.31 -12.73 -11.14
CA LEU A 27 -7.24 -12.91 -10.03
C LEU A 27 -6.66 -13.85 -8.96
N GLN A 28 -6.12 -14.99 -9.37
CA GLN A 28 -5.48 -15.94 -8.45
C GLN A 28 -4.29 -15.30 -7.72
N LEU A 29 -3.46 -14.53 -8.42
CA LEU A 29 -2.33 -13.81 -7.81
C LEU A 29 -2.80 -12.82 -6.75
N ILE A 30 -3.79 -11.97 -7.06
CA ILE A 30 -4.28 -10.94 -6.14
C ILE A 30 -5.04 -11.56 -4.95
N GLN A 31 -5.73 -12.69 -5.13
CA GLN A 31 -6.41 -13.42 -4.05
C GLN A 31 -5.44 -13.96 -2.99
N GLN A 32 -4.17 -14.22 -3.34
CA GLN A 32 -3.16 -14.64 -2.38
C GLN A 32 -2.71 -13.51 -1.44
N ARG A 33 -2.97 -12.24 -1.81
CA ARG A 33 -2.57 -11.09 -0.99
C ARG A 33 -3.33 -11.07 0.33
N ARG A 34 -2.59 -11.06 1.43
CA ARG A 34 -3.11 -10.83 2.79
C ARG A 34 -2.48 -9.58 3.38
N SER A 35 -3.20 -8.93 4.29
CA SER A 35 -2.60 -7.88 5.11
C SER A 35 -1.76 -8.56 6.20
N VAL A 36 -0.45 -8.43 6.10
CA VAL A 36 0.53 -8.99 7.06
C VAL A 36 0.89 -7.91 8.08
N ARG A 37 1.04 -8.28 9.35
CA ARG A 37 1.39 -7.36 10.45
C ARG A 37 2.70 -7.72 11.14
N ASP A 38 3.32 -8.83 10.76
CA ASP A 38 4.62 -9.29 11.27
C ASP A 38 5.64 -9.31 10.12
N TYR A 39 6.64 -8.44 10.20
CA TYR A 39 7.61 -8.24 9.12
C TYR A 39 9.03 -8.62 9.56
N SER A 40 9.76 -9.27 8.66
CA SER A 40 11.19 -9.56 8.85
C SER A 40 12.04 -8.30 8.77
N ALA A 41 13.15 -8.26 9.51
CA ALA A 41 14.20 -7.23 9.36
C ALA A 41 15.07 -7.41 8.10
N ARG A 42 14.81 -8.42 7.27
CA ARG A 42 15.53 -8.67 6.02
C ARG A 42 15.45 -7.46 5.08
N GLU A 43 16.60 -7.01 4.60
CA GLU A 43 16.68 -5.96 3.59
C GLU A 43 16.08 -6.42 2.24
N ILE A 44 15.43 -5.47 1.56
CA ILE A 44 14.84 -5.65 0.23
C ILE A 44 15.62 -4.76 -0.75
N PRO A 45 15.95 -5.25 -1.97
CA PRO A 45 16.60 -4.41 -2.97
C PRO A 45 15.79 -3.15 -3.26
N ARG A 46 16.44 -1.98 -3.21
CA ARG A 46 15.81 -0.67 -3.44
C ARG A 46 15.00 -0.60 -4.74
N GLN A 47 15.48 -1.24 -5.81
CA GLN A 47 14.80 -1.27 -7.10
C GLN A 47 13.39 -1.88 -7.03
N VAL A 48 13.16 -2.83 -6.13
CA VAL A 48 11.83 -3.44 -5.93
C VAL A 48 10.84 -2.39 -5.41
N ILE A 49 11.27 -1.58 -4.43
CA ILE A 49 10.47 -0.49 -3.87
C ILE A 49 10.21 0.59 -4.92
N GLU A 50 11.24 0.97 -5.69
CA GLU A 50 11.10 1.97 -6.76
C GLU A 50 10.13 1.52 -7.86
N ASN A 51 10.19 0.25 -8.26
CA ASN A 51 9.27 -0.30 -9.26
C ASN A 51 7.82 -0.33 -8.74
N ALA A 52 7.62 -0.67 -7.47
CA ALA A 52 6.29 -0.61 -6.85
C ALA A 52 5.72 0.81 -6.83
N ILE A 53 6.54 1.81 -6.49
CA ILE A 53 6.13 3.22 -6.51
C ILE A 53 5.82 3.69 -7.93
N ARG A 54 6.65 3.33 -8.92
CA ARG A 54 6.41 3.66 -10.33
C ARG A 54 5.10 3.04 -10.85
N ALA A 55 4.79 1.81 -10.45
CA ALA A 55 3.52 1.18 -10.78
C ALA A 55 2.34 1.91 -10.11
N ALA A 56 2.45 2.30 -8.84
CA ALA A 56 1.41 3.10 -8.18
C ALA A 56 1.20 4.46 -8.86
N GLY A 57 2.28 5.10 -9.30
CA GLY A 57 2.25 6.38 -10.01
C GLY A 57 1.60 6.34 -11.40
N SER A 58 1.36 5.16 -11.98
CA SER A 58 0.63 5.03 -13.26
C SER A 58 -0.89 5.10 -13.11
N ALA A 59 -1.41 5.30 -11.90
CA ALA A 59 -2.83 5.50 -11.68
C ALA A 59 -3.34 6.75 -12.42
N PRO A 60 -4.57 6.74 -12.97
CA PRO A 60 -5.17 7.93 -13.53
C PRO A 60 -5.43 8.97 -12.42
N SER A 61 -5.36 10.25 -12.76
CA SER A 61 -5.70 11.35 -11.85
C SER A 61 -6.53 12.42 -12.54
N GLY A 62 -7.39 13.09 -11.77
CA GLY A 62 -8.19 14.22 -12.27
C GLY A 62 -7.28 15.27 -12.91
N ALA A 63 -7.57 15.64 -14.15
CA ALA A 63 -6.74 16.55 -14.96
C ALA A 63 -5.24 16.16 -15.03
N ASN A 64 -4.90 14.88 -14.87
CA ASN A 64 -3.53 14.37 -14.80
C ASN A 64 -2.67 15.07 -13.72
N MET A 65 -3.28 15.47 -12.60
CA MET A 65 -2.58 16.22 -11.56
C MET A 65 -1.53 15.43 -10.78
N GLN A 66 -1.59 14.10 -10.81
CA GLN A 66 -0.72 13.19 -10.07
C GLN A 66 -0.52 13.62 -8.59
N PRO A 67 -1.62 13.81 -7.82
CA PRO A 67 -1.60 14.48 -6.52
C PRO A 67 -1.08 13.56 -5.39
N TRP A 68 -0.06 12.76 -5.66
CA TRP A 68 0.51 11.80 -4.72
C TRP A 68 1.98 12.10 -4.45
N HIS A 69 2.37 11.96 -3.19
CA HIS A 69 3.76 12.00 -2.76
C HIS A 69 4.06 10.73 -1.96
N PHE A 70 5.03 9.94 -2.43
CA PHE A 70 5.47 8.72 -1.76
C PHE A 70 6.74 9.00 -0.97
N VAL A 71 6.69 8.83 0.36
CA VAL A 71 7.84 9.00 1.25
C VAL A 71 8.36 7.64 1.66
N VAL A 72 9.61 7.33 1.32
CA VAL A 72 10.29 6.11 1.75
C VAL A 72 11.16 6.44 2.97
N VAL A 73 10.88 5.79 4.10
CA VAL A 73 11.62 5.99 5.35
C VAL A 73 12.41 4.73 5.68
N THR A 74 13.74 4.82 5.59
CA THR A 74 14.66 3.73 5.95
C THR A 74 15.46 4.03 7.22
N ASP A 75 15.57 5.29 7.62
CA ASP A 75 16.28 5.70 8.84
C ASP A 75 15.57 5.17 10.08
N SER A 76 16.32 4.45 10.94
CA SER A 76 15.75 3.80 12.11
C SER A 76 15.28 4.79 13.17
N ALA A 77 15.93 5.94 13.32
CA ALA A 77 15.53 6.95 14.31
C ALA A 77 14.25 7.67 13.88
N VAL A 78 14.09 7.94 12.58
CA VAL A 78 12.83 8.47 12.03
C VAL A 78 11.70 7.45 12.17
N ARG A 79 11.96 6.17 11.90
CA ARG A 79 10.96 5.09 12.08
C ARG A 79 10.51 4.95 13.53
N ALA A 80 11.43 5.00 14.49
CA ALA A 80 11.12 4.96 15.93
C ALA A 80 10.20 6.12 16.33
N ARG A 81 10.52 7.35 15.90
CA ARG A 81 9.68 8.52 16.15
C ARG A 81 8.28 8.41 15.53
N ILE A 82 8.16 7.80 14.36
CA ILE A 82 6.86 7.51 13.72
C ILE A 82 6.08 6.49 14.54
N ARG A 83 6.75 5.45 15.04
CA ARG A 83 6.13 4.43 15.91
C ARG A 83 5.58 5.05 17.18
N ASP A 84 6.39 5.79 17.92
CA ASP A 84 5.98 6.41 19.19
C ASP A 84 4.73 7.29 18.99
N ALA A 85 4.73 8.12 17.95
CA ALA A 85 3.59 8.98 17.63
C ALA A 85 2.34 8.18 17.22
N ALA A 86 2.52 7.09 16.46
CA ALA A 86 1.41 6.24 16.02
C ALA A 86 0.79 5.46 17.19
N GLU A 87 1.60 4.87 18.07
CA GLU A 87 1.11 4.12 19.23
C GLU A 87 0.39 5.06 20.23
N GLN A 88 0.87 6.31 20.40
CA GLN A 88 0.17 7.31 21.19
C GLN A 88 -1.23 7.64 20.63
N GLU A 89 -1.35 7.87 19.33
CA GLU A 89 -2.65 8.13 18.70
C GLU A 89 -3.57 6.91 18.74
N GLU A 90 -3.02 5.70 18.61
CA GLU A 90 -3.80 4.46 18.70
C GLU A 90 -4.29 4.21 20.13
N HIS A 91 -3.48 4.51 21.15
CA HIS A 91 -3.94 4.49 22.53
C HIS A 91 -5.15 5.42 22.74
N GLU A 92 -5.09 6.66 22.24
CA GLU A 92 -6.24 7.58 22.29
C GLU A 92 -7.43 7.06 21.46
N PHE A 93 -7.16 6.36 20.37
CA PHE A 93 -8.20 5.76 19.55
C PHE A 93 -8.94 4.64 20.28
N TYR A 94 -8.23 3.60 20.74
CA TYR A 94 -8.83 2.44 21.38
C TYR A 94 -9.49 2.76 22.72
N ASN A 95 -8.93 3.70 23.49
CA ASN A 95 -9.40 3.99 24.84
C ASN A 95 -10.44 5.12 24.90
N HIS A 96 -10.46 6.06 23.94
CA HIS A 96 -11.28 7.26 24.05
C HIS A 96 -12.11 7.62 22.81
N ARG A 97 -11.65 7.32 21.59
CA ARG A 97 -12.32 7.80 20.34
C ARG A 97 -13.12 6.74 19.60
N ALA A 98 -12.75 5.47 19.70
CA ALA A 98 -13.43 4.38 19.02
C ALA A 98 -14.80 4.11 19.66
N SER A 99 -15.84 3.99 18.82
CA SER A 99 -17.14 3.53 19.30
C SER A 99 -17.07 2.04 19.66
N ALA A 100 -17.99 1.59 20.53
CA ALA A 100 -18.08 0.17 20.89
C ALA A 100 -18.32 -0.73 19.65
N GLU A 101 -19.17 -0.28 18.71
CA GLU A 101 -19.40 -0.97 17.44
C GLU A 101 -18.11 -1.13 16.62
N TRP A 102 -17.27 -0.10 16.59
CA TRP A 102 -16.02 -0.16 15.85
C TRP A 102 -15.01 -1.10 16.50
N LEU A 103 -14.93 -1.10 17.84
CA LEU A 103 -14.08 -2.03 18.58
C LEU A 103 -14.52 -3.49 18.37
N GLU A 104 -15.82 -3.76 18.33
CA GLU A 104 -16.35 -5.09 18.01
C GLU A 104 -15.96 -5.52 16.59
N ALA A 105 -16.02 -4.62 15.62
CA ALA A 105 -15.59 -4.90 14.25
C ALA A 105 -14.07 -5.17 14.13
N LEU A 106 -13.25 -4.57 14.99
CA LEU A 106 -11.80 -4.79 15.02
C LEU A 106 -11.39 -6.05 15.76
N ALA A 107 -12.18 -6.53 16.72
CA ALA A 107 -11.82 -7.66 17.58
C ALA A 107 -11.36 -8.93 16.81
N PRO A 108 -12.00 -9.35 15.71
CA PRO A 108 -11.54 -10.52 14.94
C PRO A 108 -10.18 -10.33 14.26
N LEU A 109 -9.72 -9.08 14.08
CA LEU A 109 -8.46 -8.76 13.44
C LEU A 109 -7.27 -8.91 14.41
N GLY A 110 -7.53 -8.96 15.72
CA GLY A 110 -6.49 -9.06 16.75
C GLY A 110 -5.55 -7.86 16.78
N THR A 111 -6.00 -6.69 16.35
CA THR A 111 -5.20 -5.45 16.37
C THR A 111 -5.38 -4.71 17.67
N ASP A 112 -4.29 -4.09 18.14
CA ASP A 112 -4.28 -3.21 19.29
C ASP A 112 -3.48 -1.92 18.99
N GLU A 113 -3.14 -1.19 20.03
CA GLU A 113 -2.35 0.03 19.95
C GLU A 113 -0.89 -0.20 19.56
N SER A 114 -0.35 -1.40 19.76
CA SER A 114 1.04 -1.72 19.49
C SER A 114 1.30 -1.85 17.98
N LYS A 115 2.36 -1.20 17.50
CA LYS A 115 2.76 -1.19 16.08
C LYS A 115 4.21 -1.64 15.91
N PRO A 116 4.58 -2.87 16.37
CA PRO A 116 5.96 -3.33 16.37
C PRO A 116 6.58 -3.35 14.97
N PHE A 117 5.76 -3.53 13.92
CA PHE A 117 6.20 -3.53 12.52
C PHE A 117 6.72 -2.19 11.99
N LEU A 118 6.47 -1.08 12.70
CA LEU A 118 7.08 0.21 12.35
C LEU A 118 8.58 0.22 12.64
N GLU A 119 9.07 -0.70 13.46
CA GLU A 119 10.48 -0.98 13.68
C GLU A 119 10.85 -2.38 13.16
N PRO A 120 12.11 -2.63 12.77
CA PRO A 120 12.53 -3.99 12.45
C PRO A 120 12.50 -4.84 13.72
N LEU A 121 11.85 -6.01 13.68
CA LEU A 121 12.02 -7.04 14.70
C LEU A 121 13.50 -7.45 14.74
N ARG A 122 14.22 -7.02 15.78
CA ARG A 122 15.55 -7.56 16.10
C ARG A 122 15.32 -8.95 16.69
N VAL A 123 15.44 -9.98 15.85
CA VAL A 123 15.56 -11.36 16.30
C VAL A 123 17.01 -11.61 16.69
#